data_AF-A0A1E4USL7-F1
#
_entry.id   AF-A0A1E4USL7-F1
#
_cell.length_a   1.000
_cell.length_b   1.000
_cell.length_c   1.000
_cell.angle_alpha   90.00
_cell.angle_beta   90.00
_cell.angle_gamma   90.00
#
_symmetry.space_group_name_H-M   'P 1'
#
loop_
_entity.id
_entity.type
_entity.pdbx_description
1 polymer ?
#
loop_
_entity_poly.entity_id
_entity_poly.type
_entity_poly.pdbx_seq_one_letter_code
_entity_poly.pdbx_strand_id
1 'polypeptide(L)'
;MVSAKSEHARKQDAEPPRADPGTAAALRFVVQKHDARHLHYDFRLELNGTLKSWAVPKGPSLDPRDKRLAVQVADHALDYANFEGRIAEGSYGAGEVIVWDHGVWHPLEAPAAAYAAGRLRFRLVGEKLTGAWALVRTRLPGSKAQWLLIKERDDSARAAEEYNVTEAQPQSVISGALIGQARAKQ
;
A
#
# COMPACT_ATOMS: atom_id res chain seq x y z
N MET A 1 20.88 49.72 52.16
CA MET A 1 19.51 49.50 51.64
C MET A 1 19.62 49.00 50.21
N VAL A 2 18.79 48.00 49.95
CA VAL A 2 18.67 47.14 48.76
C VAL A 2 18.51 47.95 47.47
N SER A 3 19.13 47.52 46.37
CA SER A 3 18.35 47.14 45.18
C SER A 3 19.23 46.52 44.10
N ALA A 4 18.77 45.35 43.65
CA ALA A 4 19.39 44.50 42.67
C ALA A 4 18.94 44.82 41.25
N LYS A 5 19.72 44.27 40.31
CA LYS A 5 19.59 44.15 38.85
C LYS A 5 18.16 44.14 38.28
N SER A 6 18.02 44.68 37.06
CA SER A 6 17.17 44.05 36.03
C SER A 6 17.48 44.56 34.62
N GLU A 7 18.27 43.79 33.88
CA GLU A 7 18.33 43.82 32.41
C GLU A 7 17.08 43.12 31.86
N HIS A 8 16.32 43.82 31.03
CA HIS A 8 15.16 43.26 30.33
C HIS A 8 15.62 42.44 29.11
N ALA A 9 15.75 41.12 29.27
CA ALA A 9 15.89 40.19 28.16
C ALA A 9 14.49 39.86 27.58
N ARG A 10 14.26 40.31 26.35
CA ARG A 10 13.08 40.01 25.53
C ARG A 10 13.10 38.52 25.16
N LYS A 11 12.24 37.70 25.78
CA LYS A 11 12.00 36.32 25.33
C LYS A 11 11.34 36.36 23.94
N GLN A 12 12.08 35.90 22.94
CA GLN A 12 11.49 35.49 21.66
C GLN A 12 10.92 34.09 21.87
N ASP A 13 9.60 33.96 21.76
CA ASP A 13 8.93 32.67 21.65
C ASP A 13 9.41 32.00 20.36
N ALA A 14 10.28 31.00 20.51
CA ALA A 14 10.71 30.17 19.41
C ALA A 14 9.56 29.26 19.00
N GLU A 15 9.02 29.48 17.81
CA GLU A 15 8.13 28.55 17.12
C GLU A 15 8.82 27.19 17.00
N PRO A 16 8.15 26.04 17.23
CA PRO A 16 8.79 24.75 17.12
C PRO A 16 9.27 24.53 15.68
N PRO A 17 10.42 23.87 15.48
CA PRO A 17 10.95 23.65 14.15
C PRO A 17 9.94 22.85 13.32
N ARG A 18 9.59 23.38 12.15
CA ARG A 18 8.88 22.63 11.10
C ARG A 18 9.68 21.36 10.82
N ALA A 19 9.05 20.21 11.00
CA ALA A 19 9.64 18.93 10.64
C ALA A 19 10.02 18.95 9.16
N ASP A 20 11.29 18.65 8.88
CA ASP A 20 11.82 18.47 7.54
C ASP A 20 11.15 17.22 6.93
N PRO A 21 10.46 17.30 5.77
CA PRO A 21 9.83 16.14 5.14
C PRO A 21 10.84 15.08 4.64
N GLY A 22 12.14 15.35 4.77
CA GLY A 22 13.25 14.59 4.18
C GLY A 22 13.78 13.36 4.93
N THR A 23 13.06 12.71 5.86
CA THR A 23 13.52 11.43 6.43
C THR A 23 12.41 10.51 6.94
N ALA A 24 11.24 10.52 6.29
CA ALA A 24 10.33 9.39 6.42
C ALA A 24 11.09 8.15 5.90
N ALA A 25 11.39 7.18 6.77
CA ALA A 25 11.93 5.90 6.35
C ALA A 25 11.11 5.37 5.17
N ALA A 26 11.77 4.97 4.09
CA ALA A 26 11.08 4.52 2.88
C ALA A 26 10.21 3.29 3.22
N LEU A 27 8.90 3.50 3.28
CA LEU A 27 7.94 2.46 3.65
C LEU A 27 7.72 1.57 2.43
N ARG A 28 7.79 0.25 2.62
CA ARG A 28 7.61 -0.71 1.54
C ARG A 28 6.14 -0.91 1.20
N PHE A 29 5.85 -1.15 -0.08
CA PHE A 29 4.59 -1.75 -0.49
C PHE A 29 4.84 -3.01 -1.31
N VAL A 30 3.85 -3.88 -1.33
CA VAL A 30 3.84 -5.08 -2.15
C VAL A 30 2.42 -5.36 -2.62
N VAL A 31 2.31 -5.88 -3.84
CA VAL A 31 1.09 -6.47 -4.38
C VAL A 31 1.40 -7.91 -4.76
N GLN A 32 0.77 -8.86 -4.08
CA GLN A 32 0.88 -10.27 -4.41
C GLN A 32 -0.33 -10.71 -5.24
N LYS A 33 -0.12 -11.37 -6.37
CA LYS A 33 -1.19 -12.04 -7.10
C LYS A 33 -1.35 -13.45 -6.54
N HIS A 34 -2.56 -13.78 -6.12
CA HIS A 34 -2.84 -14.94 -5.31
C HIS A 34 -3.96 -15.78 -5.93
N ASP A 35 -3.60 -16.93 -6.46
CA ASP A 35 -4.51 -17.92 -7.03
C ASP A 35 -4.98 -18.90 -5.95
N ALA A 36 -5.87 -18.39 -5.10
CA ALA A 36 -6.54 -19.19 -4.07
C ALA A 36 -7.85 -19.78 -4.63
N ARG A 37 -8.87 -19.97 -3.78
CA ARG A 37 -10.23 -20.34 -4.23
C ARG A 37 -10.77 -19.42 -5.33
N HIS A 38 -10.42 -18.14 -5.26
CA HIS A 38 -10.63 -17.17 -6.31
C HIS A 38 -9.34 -16.38 -6.48
N LEU A 39 -8.98 -16.08 -7.73
CA LEU A 39 -7.91 -15.16 -8.02
C LEU A 39 -8.19 -13.80 -7.39
N HIS A 40 -7.22 -13.27 -6.65
CA HIS A 40 -7.26 -11.93 -6.10
C HIS A 40 -5.84 -11.37 -5.97
N TYR A 41 -5.74 -10.10 -5.58
CA TYR A 41 -4.47 -9.44 -5.34
C TYR A 41 -4.42 -8.98 -3.89
N ASP A 42 -3.42 -9.42 -3.13
CA ASP A 42 -3.15 -8.93 -1.80
C ASP A 42 -2.30 -7.66 -1.88
N PHE A 43 -2.91 -6.51 -1.64
CA PHE A 43 -2.26 -5.20 -1.59
C PHE A 43 -1.81 -4.91 -0.16
N ARG A 44 -0.54 -4.54 0.03
CA ARG A 44 0.03 -4.34 1.36
C ARG A 44 0.89 -3.10 1.46
N LEU A 45 0.75 -2.38 2.57
CA LEU A 45 1.56 -1.21 2.93
C LEU A 45 2.26 -1.47 4.27
N GLU A 46 3.56 -1.27 4.32
CA GLU A 46 4.32 -1.22 5.57
C GLU A 46 3.89 -0.02 6.41
N LEU A 47 3.44 -0.27 7.64
CA LEU A 47 3.09 0.76 8.61
C LEU A 47 3.21 0.21 10.04
N ASN A 48 3.97 0.91 10.88
CA ASN A 48 4.21 0.54 12.28
C ASN A 48 4.76 -0.88 12.46
N GLY A 49 5.71 -1.29 11.60
CA GLY A 49 6.41 -2.58 11.70
C GLY A 49 5.64 -3.79 11.17
N THR A 50 4.46 -3.60 10.58
CA THR A 50 3.69 -4.69 9.94
C THR A 50 3.22 -4.28 8.55
N LEU A 51 2.82 -5.27 7.75
CA LEU A 51 2.17 -5.08 6.46
C LEU A 51 0.64 -5.01 6.66
N LYS A 52 0.10 -3.79 6.65
CA LYS A 52 -1.36 -3.58 6.58
C LYS A 52 -1.84 -4.11 5.24
N SER A 53 -2.81 -5.02 5.27
CA SER A 53 -3.10 -5.88 4.11
C SER A 53 -4.57 -5.84 3.71
N TRP A 54 -4.82 -5.84 2.40
CA TRP A 54 -6.14 -5.88 1.80
C TRP A 54 -6.18 -6.85 0.62
N ALA A 55 -7.19 -7.72 0.59
CA ALA A 55 -7.50 -8.53 -0.58
C ALA A 55 -8.33 -7.70 -1.57
N VAL A 56 -7.85 -7.57 -2.80
CA VAL A 56 -8.45 -6.80 -3.90
C VAL A 56 -8.88 -7.80 -4.99
N PRO A 57 -10.14 -8.25 -5.02
CA PRO A 57 -10.57 -9.36 -5.88
C PRO A 57 -10.32 -9.15 -7.37
N LYS A 58 -10.56 -7.93 -7.86
CA LYS A 58 -10.33 -7.59 -9.28
C LYS A 58 -8.92 -7.05 -9.56
N GLY A 59 -8.07 -6.94 -8.55
CA GLY A 59 -6.79 -6.26 -8.64
C GLY A 59 -6.87 -4.74 -8.78
N PRO A 60 -5.72 -4.06 -8.74
CA PRO A 60 -5.61 -2.60 -8.92
C PRO A 60 -6.02 -2.17 -10.33
N SER A 61 -6.42 -0.92 -10.48
CA SER A 61 -6.71 -0.29 -11.78
C SER A 61 -6.01 1.05 -11.86
N LEU A 62 -5.49 1.38 -13.04
CA LEU A 62 -4.92 2.71 -13.31
C LEU A 62 -5.99 3.73 -13.71
N ASP A 63 -7.27 3.33 -13.78
CA ASP A 63 -8.37 4.24 -14.09
C ASP A 63 -8.90 4.92 -12.82
N PRO A 64 -8.88 6.26 -12.73
CA PRO A 64 -9.43 6.98 -11.58
C PRO A 64 -10.95 6.84 -11.40
N ARG A 65 -11.67 6.34 -12.41
CA ARG A 65 -13.11 6.04 -12.35
C ARG A 65 -13.38 4.70 -11.66
N ASP A 66 -12.41 3.79 -11.65
CA ASP A 66 -12.54 2.48 -11.04
C ASP A 66 -12.39 2.58 -9.51
N LYS A 67 -13.43 2.13 -8.80
CA LYS A 67 -13.40 1.96 -7.34
C LYS A 67 -13.21 0.48 -7.02
N ARG A 68 -11.97 0.04 -6.79
CA ARG A 68 -11.67 -1.37 -6.53
C ARG A 68 -11.93 -1.71 -5.07
N LEU A 69 -12.82 -2.68 -4.82
CA LEU A 69 -13.05 -3.21 -3.48
C LEU A 69 -11.74 -3.78 -2.92
N ALA A 70 -11.38 -3.35 -1.73
CA ALA A 70 -10.21 -3.80 -0.97
C ALA A 70 -10.69 -4.26 0.41
N VAL A 71 -10.79 -5.57 0.60
CA VAL A 71 -11.25 -6.16 1.87
C VAL A 71 -10.07 -6.27 2.81
N GLN A 72 -10.13 -5.61 3.96
CA GLN A 72 -9.05 -5.65 4.93
C GLN A 72 -8.89 -7.07 5.51
N VAL A 73 -7.65 -7.56 5.54
CA VAL A 73 -7.28 -8.86 6.11
C VAL A 73 -6.26 -8.69 7.24
N ALA A 74 -5.86 -9.79 7.87
CA ALA A 74 -4.88 -9.75 8.95
C ALA A 74 -3.56 -9.11 8.49
N ASP A 75 -2.88 -8.44 9.41
CA ASP A 75 -1.53 -7.92 9.19
C ASP A 75 -0.56 -9.08 8.89
N HIS A 76 0.46 -8.80 8.08
CA HIS A 76 1.51 -9.77 7.76
C HIS A 76 2.87 -9.25 8.27
N ALA A 77 3.79 -10.18 8.56
CA ALA A 77 5.17 -9.84 8.87
C ALA A 77 5.87 -9.23 7.65
N LEU A 78 6.86 -8.36 7.87
CA LEU A 78 7.57 -7.65 6.79
C LEU A 78 8.27 -8.62 5.82
N ASP A 79 8.81 -9.72 6.34
CA ASP A 79 9.50 -10.74 5.53
C ASP A 79 8.57 -11.42 4.51
N TYR A 80 7.26 -11.36 4.73
CA TYR A 80 6.28 -11.92 3.81
C TYR A 80 6.20 -11.14 2.48
N ALA A 81 6.74 -9.92 2.42
CA ALA A 81 6.69 -9.09 1.21
C ALA A 81 7.40 -9.72 0.00
N ASN A 82 8.37 -10.61 0.22
CA ASN A 82 9.11 -11.27 -0.86
C ASN A 82 8.67 -12.71 -1.09
N PHE A 83 7.61 -13.18 -0.41
CA PHE A 83 7.16 -14.55 -0.54
C PHE A 83 6.55 -14.81 -1.93
N GLU A 84 7.10 -15.83 -2.60
CA GLU A 84 6.52 -16.49 -3.76
C GLU A 84 6.52 -18.00 -3.55
N GLY A 85 5.46 -18.67 -3.98
CA GLY A 85 5.37 -20.12 -3.88
C GLY A 85 3.94 -20.60 -3.76
N ARG A 86 3.77 -21.85 -3.31
CA ARG A 86 2.47 -22.47 -3.11
C ARG A 86 2.18 -22.66 -1.64
N ILE A 87 1.05 -22.13 -1.19
CA ILE A 87 0.50 -22.37 0.14
C ILE A 87 -0.28 -23.69 0.08
N ALA A 88 0.05 -24.61 0.99
CA ALA A 88 -0.51 -25.96 1.00
C ALA A 88 -2.04 -25.96 1.13
N GLU A 89 -2.69 -26.93 0.47
CA GLU A 89 -4.13 -27.15 0.60
C GLU A 89 -4.54 -27.38 2.06
N GLY A 90 -5.76 -26.94 2.41
CA GLY A 90 -6.25 -26.97 3.80
C GLY A 90 -5.71 -25.84 4.70
N SER A 91 -4.68 -25.12 4.27
CA SER A 91 -4.21 -23.92 4.99
C SER A 91 -5.04 -22.69 4.60
N TYR A 92 -5.10 -21.70 5.50
CA TYR A 92 -5.68 -20.40 5.15
C TYR A 92 -4.86 -19.74 4.04
N GLY A 93 -5.52 -19.39 2.93
CA GLY A 93 -4.84 -18.86 1.75
C GLY A 93 -4.16 -19.93 0.89
N ALA A 94 -4.61 -21.20 0.93
CA ALA A 94 -4.13 -22.22 0.00
C ALA A 94 -4.23 -21.74 -1.46
N GLY A 95 -3.14 -21.87 -2.21
CA GLY A 95 -3.03 -21.30 -3.55
C GLY A 95 -1.60 -20.99 -3.97
N GLU A 96 -1.43 -20.59 -5.23
CA GLU A 96 -0.16 -20.06 -5.73
C GLU A 96 -0.07 -18.55 -5.49
N VAL A 97 1.10 -18.08 -5.05
CA VAL A 97 1.37 -16.66 -4.76
C VAL A 97 2.62 -16.23 -5.51
N ILE A 98 2.52 -15.10 -6.22
CA ILE A 98 3.66 -14.39 -6.80
C ILE A 98 3.68 -12.94 -6.33
N VAL A 99 4.86 -12.33 -6.29
CA VAL A 99 5.01 -10.89 -6.08
C VAL A 99 4.77 -10.19 -7.41
N TRP A 100 3.55 -9.67 -7.59
CA TRP A 100 3.11 -9.04 -8.83
C TRP A 100 3.61 -7.61 -8.97
N ASP A 101 3.80 -6.87 -7.88
CA ASP A 101 4.45 -5.56 -7.87
C ASP A 101 5.06 -5.29 -6.49
N HIS A 102 6.09 -4.46 -6.43
CA HIS A 102 6.68 -4.02 -5.17
C HIS A 102 7.38 -2.67 -5.33
N GLY A 103 7.70 -2.03 -4.20
CA GLY A 103 8.47 -0.80 -4.21
C GLY A 103 8.29 -0.03 -2.91
N VAL A 104 8.31 1.30 -3.03
CA VAL A 104 8.13 2.21 -1.90
C VAL A 104 6.84 3.01 -2.03
N TRP A 105 6.24 3.33 -0.89
CA TRP A 105 5.11 4.24 -0.83
C TRP A 105 5.43 5.46 0.02
N HIS A 106 4.90 6.61 -0.41
CA HIS A 106 5.05 7.88 0.28
C HIS A 106 3.68 8.35 0.75
N PRO A 107 3.44 8.40 2.07
CA PRO A 107 2.19 8.95 2.59
C PRO A 107 2.08 10.45 2.26
N LEU A 108 0.88 10.91 1.91
CA LEU A 108 0.60 12.34 1.70
C LEU A 108 0.14 13.05 2.99
N GLU A 109 -0.11 12.29 4.05
CA GLU A 109 -0.59 12.72 5.37
C GLU A 109 0.05 11.84 6.45
N ALA A 110 -0.10 12.14 7.75
CA ALA A 110 0.43 11.27 8.81
C ALA A 110 -0.19 9.85 8.72
N PRO A 111 0.58 8.81 8.36
CA PRO A 111 0.00 7.55 7.87
C PRO A 111 -0.78 6.78 8.93
N ALA A 112 -0.30 6.76 10.18
CA ALA A 112 -1.00 6.09 11.28
C ALA A 112 -2.37 6.73 11.58
N ALA A 113 -2.43 8.07 11.61
CA ALA A 113 -3.67 8.81 11.83
C ALA A 113 -4.65 8.67 10.65
N ALA A 114 -4.14 8.77 9.41
CA ALA A 114 -4.90 8.61 8.18
C ALA A 114 -5.52 7.20 8.05
N TYR A 115 -4.75 6.16 8.37
CA TYR A 115 -5.24 4.77 8.44
C TYR A 115 -6.34 4.60 9.50
N ALA A 116 -6.13 5.12 10.71
CA ALA A 116 -7.14 5.07 11.77
C ALA A 116 -8.43 5.80 11.36
N ALA A 117 -8.31 6.97 10.74
CA ALA A 117 -9.42 7.75 10.20
C ALA A 117 -10.17 7.05 9.04
N GLY A 118 -9.56 6.04 8.41
CA GLY A 118 -10.16 5.31 7.30
C GLY A 118 -9.95 5.99 5.95
N ARG A 119 -8.95 6.86 5.81
CA ARG A 119 -8.63 7.54 4.56
C ARG A 119 -7.13 7.70 4.45
N LEU A 120 -6.49 6.83 3.68
CA LEU A 120 -5.07 6.92 3.35
C LEU A 120 -4.92 7.48 1.94
N ARG A 121 -4.11 8.53 1.79
CA ARG A 121 -3.64 9.02 0.50
C ARG A 121 -2.13 8.88 0.43
N PHE A 122 -1.64 8.37 -0.68
CA PHE A 122 -0.23 8.04 -0.84
C PHE A 122 0.19 8.05 -2.31
N ARG A 123 1.50 8.15 -2.53
CA ARG A 123 2.13 7.90 -3.83
C ARG A 123 2.83 6.54 -3.80
N LEU A 124 2.68 5.75 -4.85
CA LEU A 124 3.47 4.54 -5.08
C LEU A 124 4.62 4.84 -6.04
N VAL A 125 5.74 4.19 -5.79
CA VAL A 125 6.87 4.08 -6.70
C VAL A 125 7.27 2.61 -6.74
N GLY A 126 6.65 1.86 -7.64
CA GLY A 126 7.02 0.48 -7.94
C GLY A 126 7.21 0.24 -9.42
N GLU A 127 7.35 -1.03 -9.78
CA GLU A 127 7.61 -1.46 -11.16
C GLU A 127 6.37 -1.29 -12.04
N LYS A 128 5.17 -1.55 -11.49
CA LYS A 128 3.90 -1.51 -12.24
C LYS A 128 2.98 -0.39 -11.81
N LEU A 129 2.85 -0.18 -10.50
CA LEU A 129 2.00 0.84 -9.93
C LEU A 129 2.84 2.05 -9.52
N THR A 130 2.54 3.19 -10.12
CA THR A 130 3.18 4.47 -9.78
C THR A 130 2.14 5.59 -9.71
N GLY A 131 2.52 6.71 -9.11
CA GLY A 131 1.66 7.89 -8.95
C GLY A 131 0.80 7.84 -7.69
N ALA A 132 -0.19 8.72 -7.59
CA ALA A 132 -1.05 8.92 -6.43
C ALA A 132 -2.24 7.97 -6.40
N TRP A 133 -2.58 7.53 -5.19
CA TRP A 133 -3.62 6.56 -4.86
C TRP A 133 -4.30 6.92 -3.54
N ALA A 134 -5.50 6.39 -3.36
CA ALA A 134 -6.25 6.47 -2.12
C ALA A 134 -6.81 5.10 -1.70
N LEU A 135 -6.76 4.83 -0.39
CA LEU A 135 -7.52 3.79 0.28
C LEU A 135 -8.57 4.45 1.18
N VAL A 136 -9.86 4.22 0.90
CA VAL A 136 -10.98 4.81 1.65
C VAL A 136 -11.85 3.73 2.26
N ARG A 137 -11.95 3.71 3.58
CA ARG A 137 -12.80 2.78 4.34
C ARG A 137 -14.26 3.18 4.18
N THR A 138 -15.09 2.22 3.78
CA THR A 138 -16.54 2.40 3.65
C THR A 138 -17.23 2.09 4.98
N ARG A 139 -18.51 2.49 5.09
CA ARG A 139 -19.39 2.11 6.21
C ARG A 139 -20.28 0.91 5.86
N LEU A 140 -19.95 0.18 4.79
CA LEU A 140 -20.78 -0.94 4.34
C LEU A 140 -20.74 -2.09 5.36
N PRO A 141 -21.89 -2.74 5.63
CA PRO A 141 -21.95 -3.89 6.50
C PRO A 141 -21.17 -5.07 5.89
N GLY A 142 -20.49 -5.83 6.74
CA GLY A 142 -19.70 -7.01 6.36
C GLY A 142 -18.95 -7.59 7.54
N SER A 143 -18.50 -8.83 7.42
CA SER A 143 -17.72 -9.50 8.47
C SER A 143 -16.29 -8.94 8.62
N LYS A 144 -15.82 -8.17 7.63
CA LYS A 144 -14.51 -7.49 7.62
C LYS A 144 -14.68 -6.06 7.13
N ALA A 145 -13.77 -5.18 7.56
CA ALA A 145 -13.76 -3.78 7.11
C ALA A 145 -13.52 -3.70 5.59
N GLN A 146 -14.41 -3.01 4.89
CA GLN A 146 -14.36 -2.83 3.44
C GLN A 146 -13.76 -1.47 3.09
N TRP A 147 -12.78 -1.47 2.20
CA TRP A 147 -12.14 -0.28 1.67
C TRP A 147 -12.31 -0.21 0.15
N LEU A 148 -12.03 0.96 -0.40
CA LEU A 148 -11.90 1.18 -1.83
C LEU A 148 -10.47 1.62 -2.12
N LEU A 149 -9.77 0.89 -2.99
CA LEU A 149 -8.52 1.30 -3.62
C LEU A 149 -8.86 2.07 -4.90
N ILE A 150 -8.37 3.30 -5.00
CA ILE A 150 -8.73 4.23 -6.07
C ILE A 150 -7.44 4.89 -6.57
N LYS A 151 -7.23 4.87 -7.88
CA LYS A 151 -6.17 5.66 -8.52
C LYS A 151 -6.55 7.14 -8.49
N GLU A 152 -5.66 8.02 -8.07
CA GLU A 152 -5.89 9.47 -8.21
C GLU A 152 -5.54 9.94 -9.62
N ARG A 153 -6.16 11.04 -10.06
CA ARG A 153 -5.86 11.66 -11.36
C ARG A 153 -4.47 12.29 -11.31
N ASP A 154 -3.57 11.80 -12.14
CA ASP A 154 -2.22 12.31 -12.39
C ASP A 154 -1.70 11.75 -13.73
N ASP A 155 -0.42 11.97 -14.02
CA ASP A 155 0.21 11.56 -15.28
C ASP A 155 0.34 10.04 -15.48
N SER A 156 0.19 9.23 -14.42
CA SER A 156 0.25 7.77 -14.50
C SER A 156 -1.14 7.12 -14.63
N ALA A 157 -2.22 7.91 -14.54
CA ALA A 157 -3.57 7.42 -14.75
C ALA A 157 -3.79 6.99 -16.22
N ARG A 158 -4.51 5.88 -16.41
CA ARG A 158 -4.84 5.31 -17.73
C ARG A 158 -6.29 4.84 -17.71
N ALA A 159 -7.04 5.10 -18.77
CA ALA A 159 -8.42 4.61 -18.88
C ALA A 159 -8.43 3.07 -18.96
N ALA A 160 -9.36 2.42 -18.27
CA ALA A 160 -9.43 0.95 -18.20
C ALA A 160 -9.74 0.33 -19.57
N GLU A 161 -10.41 1.06 -20.46
CA GLU A 161 -10.70 0.64 -21.83
C GLU A 161 -9.46 0.67 -22.74
N GLU A 162 -8.44 1.44 -22.37
CA GLU A 162 -7.19 1.56 -23.12
C GLU A 162 -6.09 0.65 -22.59
N TYR A 163 -6.02 0.47 -21.26
CA TYR A 163 -4.94 -0.26 -20.63
C TYR A 163 -5.35 -0.91 -19.30
N ASN A 164 -5.38 -2.25 -19.29
CA ASN A 164 -5.54 -3.04 -18.07
C ASN A 164 -4.18 -3.55 -17.58
N VAL A 165 -3.64 -2.95 -16.53
CA VAL A 165 -2.32 -3.30 -15.97
C VAL A 165 -2.22 -4.77 -15.52
N THR A 166 -3.31 -5.35 -15.00
CA THR A 166 -3.31 -6.74 -14.50
C THR A 166 -3.24 -7.79 -15.60
N GLU A 167 -3.70 -7.43 -16.80
CA GLU A 167 -3.63 -8.28 -18.00
C GLU A 167 -2.36 -8.01 -18.80
N ALA A 168 -1.97 -6.73 -18.93
CA ALA A 168 -0.80 -6.32 -19.68
C ALA A 168 0.53 -6.73 -19.02
N GLN A 169 0.57 -6.81 -17.69
CA GLN A 169 1.77 -7.17 -16.94
C GLN A 169 1.47 -8.27 -15.90
N PRO A 170 1.15 -9.51 -16.31
CA PRO A 170 0.64 -10.54 -15.41
C PRO A 170 1.70 -11.26 -14.56
N GLN A 171 2.98 -11.12 -14.91
CA GLN A 171 4.11 -11.87 -14.35
C GLN A 171 4.62 -11.33 -13.01
N SER A 172 5.41 -12.12 -12.30
CA SER A 172 6.17 -11.69 -11.13
C SER A 172 7.21 -10.62 -11.49
N VAL A 173 7.42 -9.65 -10.60
CA VAL A 173 8.53 -8.68 -10.71
C VAL A 173 9.85 -9.22 -10.15
N ILE A 174 9.81 -10.31 -9.37
CA ILE A 174 11.00 -10.93 -8.79
C ILE A 174 11.53 -12.06 -9.69
N SER A 175 10.65 -12.99 -10.07
CA SER A 175 11.03 -14.23 -10.76
C SER A 175 10.62 -14.28 -12.23
N GLY A 176 9.77 -13.34 -12.69
CA GLY A 176 9.14 -13.42 -14.01
C GLY A 176 8.09 -14.54 -14.16
N ALA A 177 7.78 -15.29 -13.08
CA ALA A 177 6.81 -16.37 -13.12
C ALA A 177 5.37 -15.89 -13.39
N LEU A 178 4.57 -16.74 -14.03
CA LEU A 178 3.13 -16.56 -14.22
C LEU A 178 2.38 -17.58 -13.36
N ILE A 179 1.31 -17.14 -12.70
CA ILE A 179 0.35 -18.04 -12.04
C ILE A 179 -0.11 -19.11 -13.03
N GLY A 180 -0.15 -20.37 -12.60
CA GLY A 180 -0.62 -21.49 -13.39
C GLY A 180 0.35 -21.97 -14.49
N GLN A 181 1.54 -21.39 -14.59
CA GLN A 181 2.61 -21.92 -15.44
C GLN A 181 3.68 -22.59 -14.58
N ALA A 182 4.06 -23.81 -14.95
CA ALA A 182 5.15 -24.49 -14.28
C ALA A 182 6.44 -23.66 -14.41
N ARG A 183 7.12 -23.39 -13.28
CA ARG A 183 8.47 -22.79 -13.30
C ARG A 183 9.35 -23.68 -14.19
N ALA A 184 9.92 -23.10 -15.24
CA ALA A 184 10.95 -23.78 -16.02
C ALA A 184 12.06 -24.18 -15.04
N LYS A 185 12.37 -25.48 -14.97
CA LYS A 185 13.52 -25.95 -14.19
C LYS A 185 14.75 -25.31 -14.80
N GLN A 186 15.43 -24.45 -14.04
CA GLN A 186 16.80 -24.06 -14.34
C GLN A 186 17.73 -25.25 -14.10
#